data_AF-A0A9E5HR30-F1
#
_entry.id   AF-A0A9E5HR30-F1
#
_cell.length_a   1.000
_cell.length_b   1.000
_cell.length_c   1.000
_cell.angle_alpha   90.00
_cell.angle_beta   90.00
_cell.angle_gamma   90.00
#
_symmetry.space_group_name_H-M   'P 1'
#
loop_
_entity.id
_entity.type
_entity.pdbx_description
1 polymer ?
#
loop_
_entity_poly.entity_id
_entity_poly.type
_entity_poly.pdbx_seq_one_letter_code
_entity_poly.pdbx_strand_id
1 'polypeptide(L)'
;GAEFDAFHHVDLRLENDVDVWASVTGRIADVRYQGVTSMRMALRQSVNIQGDQGVITLTAPFNPGVYSQAEVHVSKGDMTVKTKRFPTANHYVHQLENFQNSVTQGVVYPCPLEFSRGTQSALDRIFEMAK
;
A
#
# COMPACT_ATOMS: atom_id res chain seq x y z
N GLY A 1 11.93 -1.39 -1.77
CA GLY A 1 10.54 -1.17 -1.33
C GLY A 1 10.55 0.08 -0.51
N ALA A 2 9.48 0.39 0.22
CA ALA A 2 9.67 1.22 1.40
C ALA A 2 10.50 0.41 2.39
N GLU A 3 11.75 0.82 2.64
CA GLU A 3 12.57 0.21 3.67
C GLU A 3 12.12 0.78 5.01
N PHE A 4 11.53 -0.06 5.86
CA PHE A 4 11.22 0.32 7.23
C PHE A 4 12.52 0.49 8.01
N ASP A 5 12.77 1.70 8.50
CA ASP A 5 13.90 1.96 9.38
C ASP A 5 13.74 1.20 10.70
N ALA A 6 12.50 1.13 11.20
CA ALA A 6 12.14 0.41 12.41
C ALA A 6 10.68 -0.03 12.39
N PHE A 7 10.40 -1.15 13.05
CA PHE A 7 9.06 -1.52 13.49
C PHE A 7 8.93 -1.18 14.98
N HIS A 8 7.78 -0.64 15.36
CA HIS A 8 7.48 -0.24 16.75
C HIS A 8 6.52 -1.22 17.44
N HIS A 9 5.62 -1.82 16.66
CA HIS A 9 4.71 -2.85 17.14
C HIS A 9 4.39 -3.79 15.99
N VAL A 10 4.38 -5.08 16.28
CA VAL A 10 3.95 -6.15 15.39
C VAL A 10 3.04 -7.07 16.20
N ASP A 11 1.83 -7.27 15.71
CA ASP A 11 0.84 -8.19 16.28
C ASP A 11 0.28 -9.06 15.16
N LEU A 12 0.63 -10.35 15.20
CA LEU A 12 0.14 -11.35 14.25
C LEU A 12 -0.69 -12.38 15.00
N ARG A 13 -1.81 -12.79 14.39
CA ARG A 13 -2.57 -13.96 14.83
C ARG A 13 -2.49 -15.02 13.76
N LEU A 14 -2.00 -16.20 14.11
CA LEU A 14 -1.88 -17.33 13.20
C LEU A 14 -2.98 -18.37 13.45
N GLU A 15 -3.44 -19.00 12.38
CA GLU A 15 -4.27 -20.21 12.38
C GLU A 15 -3.73 -21.16 11.32
N ASN A 16 -3.43 -22.42 11.67
CA ASN A 16 -2.84 -23.40 10.74
C ASN A 16 -1.61 -22.86 9.99
N ASP A 17 -0.68 -22.25 10.74
CA ASP A 17 0.60 -21.71 10.24
C ASP A 17 0.49 -20.58 9.21
N VAL A 18 -0.68 -19.94 9.07
CA VAL A 18 -0.86 -18.73 8.28
C VAL A 18 -1.39 -17.59 9.15
N ASP A 19 -0.92 -16.37 8.92
CA ASP A 19 -1.44 -15.18 9.58
C ASP A 19 -2.86 -14.90 9.08
N VAL A 20 -3.83 -14.81 9.99
CA VAL A 20 -5.22 -14.44 9.68
C VAL A 20 -5.53 -12.98 10.03
N TRP A 21 -4.62 -12.36 10.77
CA TRP A 21 -4.60 -10.96 11.18
C TRP A 21 -3.15 -10.51 11.34
N ALA A 22 -2.87 -9.30 10.85
CA ALA A 22 -1.62 -8.60 11.09
C ALA A 22 -1.90 -7.11 11.38
N SER A 23 -1.30 -6.58 12.43
CA SER A 23 -1.26 -5.17 12.77
C SER A 23 0.20 -4.75 12.97
N VAL A 24 0.65 -3.77 12.19
CA VAL A 24 2.05 -3.34 12.18
C VAL A 24 2.12 -1.82 12.30
N THR A 25 2.97 -1.34 13.20
CA THR A 25 3.39 0.05 13.24
C THR A 25 4.90 0.16 13.08
N GLY A 26 5.36 1.24 12.46
CA GLY A 26 6.79 1.43 12.21
C GLY A 26 7.09 2.83 11.70
N ARG A 27 8.32 2.99 11.22
CA ARG A 27 8.82 4.24 10.66
C ARG A 27 9.48 4.00 9.30
N ILE A 28 9.16 4.87 8.37
CA ILE A 28 9.78 4.95 7.03
C ILE A 28 10.27 6.38 6.89
N ALA A 29 11.59 6.58 6.97
CA ALA A 29 12.19 7.91 7.06
C ALA A 29 11.56 8.75 8.20
N ASP A 30 10.94 9.88 7.86
CA ASP A 30 10.26 10.79 8.78
C ASP A 30 8.77 10.46 8.99
N VAL A 31 8.24 9.46 8.28
CA VAL A 31 6.83 9.07 8.32
C VAL A 31 6.59 7.94 9.31
N ARG A 32 5.55 8.07 10.12
CA ARG A 32 5.02 6.96 10.93
C ARG A 32 4.03 6.15 10.12
N TYR A 33 4.21 4.84 10.11
CA TYR A 33 3.35 3.89 9.43
C TYR A 33 2.48 3.14 10.44
N GLN A 34 1.22 2.93 10.07
CA GLN A 34 0.33 1.95 10.70
C GLN A 34 -0.46 1.23 9.60
N GLY A 35 -0.44 -0.09 9.65
CA GLY A 35 -1.12 -0.95 8.69
C GLY A 35 -1.80 -2.12 9.38
N VAL A 36 -2.94 -2.52 8.82
CA VAL A 36 -3.71 -3.68 9.27
C VAL A 36 -4.16 -4.48 8.07
N THR A 37 -3.99 -5.79 8.12
CA THR A 37 -4.54 -6.75 7.14
C THR A 37 -5.24 -7.90 7.85
N SER A 38 -6.30 -8.44 7.25
CA SER A 38 -7.06 -9.54 7.83
C SER A 38 -7.77 -10.40 6.80
N MET A 39 -7.82 -11.71 7.06
CA MET A 39 -8.67 -12.67 6.36
C MET A 39 -9.91 -13.06 7.19
N ARG A 40 -10.22 -12.34 8.27
CA ARG A 40 -11.33 -12.64 9.21
C ARG A 40 -12.27 -11.44 9.44
N MET A 41 -12.03 -10.33 8.74
CA MET A 41 -12.81 -9.11 8.88
C MET A 41 -13.55 -8.75 7.59
N ALA A 42 -14.57 -7.90 7.72
CA ALA A 42 -15.29 -7.36 6.58
C ALA A 42 -14.36 -6.64 5.59
N LEU A 43 -14.71 -6.68 4.31
CA LEU A 43 -13.92 -6.07 3.25
C LEU A 43 -13.84 -4.55 3.44
N ARG A 44 -12.66 -4.09 3.81
CA ARG A 44 -12.32 -2.66 3.90
C ARG A 44 -10.90 -2.44 3.40
N GLN A 45 -10.74 -1.47 2.51
CA GLN A 45 -9.42 -1.00 2.08
C GLN A 45 -9.41 0.52 2.04
N SER A 46 -8.29 1.10 2.44
CA SER A 46 -7.99 2.52 2.26
C SER A 46 -6.51 2.75 2.56
N VAL A 47 -5.88 3.64 1.81
CA VAL A 47 -4.56 4.19 2.15
C VAL A 47 -4.75 5.68 2.43
N ASN A 48 -4.26 6.13 3.58
CA ASN A 48 -4.36 7.52 4.01
C ASN A 48 -2.96 8.04 4.29
N ILE A 49 -2.60 9.13 3.63
CA ILE A 49 -1.31 9.81 3.80
C ILE A 49 -1.63 11.19 4.38
N GLN A 50 -1.31 11.38 5.65
CA GLN A 50 -1.58 12.61 6.38
C GLN A 50 -0.30 13.42 6.56
N GLY A 51 -0.36 14.69 6.15
CA GLY A 51 0.66 15.69 6.41
C GLY A 51 0.11 16.86 7.23
N ASP A 52 0.91 17.90 7.35
CA ASP A 52 0.56 19.17 8.00
C ASP A 52 -0.44 20.01 7.18
N GLN A 53 -0.43 19.87 5.85
CA GLN A 53 -1.30 20.63 4.93
C GLN A 53 -2.62 19.92 4.58
N GLY A 54 -2.82 18.67 5.01
CA GLY A 54 -4.01 17.91 4.66
C GLY A 54 -3.82 16.39 4.62
N VAL A 55 -4.77 15.71 3.99
CA VAL A 55 -4.81 14.25 3.87
C VAL A 55 -5.09 13.83 2.43
N ILE A 56 -4.30 12.89 1.93
CA ILE A 56 -4.58 12.17 0.67
C ILE A 56 -5.19 10.82 1.04
N THR A 57 -6.40 10.55 0.56
CA THR A 57 -7.11 9.28 0.75
C THR A 57 -7.29 8.56 -0.57
N LEU A 58 -6.79 7.33 -0.66
CA LEU A 58 -7.12 6.39 -1.72
C LEU A 58 -8.21 5.45 -1.20
N THR A 59 -9.36 5.44 -1.86
CA THR A 59 -10.57 4.72 -1.38
C THR A 59 -10.63 3.26 -1.84
N ALA A 60 -10.02 2.94 -2.98
CA ALA A 60 -9.89 1.58 -3.51
C ALA A 60 -8.44 1.33 -4.02
N PRO A 61 -7.44 1.36 -3.13
CA PRO A 61 -6.02 1.37 -3.52
C PRO A 61 -5.52 0.05 -4.11
N PHE A 62 -6.10 -1.10 -3.75
CA PHE A 62 -5.56 -2.41 -4.08
C PHE A 62 -6.36 -3.14 -5.16
N ASN A 63 -7.69 -3.07 -5.10
CA ASN A 63 -8.58 -3.76 -6.05
C ASN A 63 -9.61 -2.80 -6.70
N PRO A 64 -9.17 -1.69 -7.34
CA PRO A 64 -10.09 -0.79 -8.02
C PRO A 64 -10.82 -1.52 -9.16
N GLY A 65 -12.09 -1.18 -9.35
CA GLY A 65 -13.01 -1.84 -10.30
C GLY A 65 -13.70 -3.09 -9.75
N VAL A 66 -13.13 -3.75 -8.75
CA VAL A 66 -13.75 -4.88 -8.04
C VAL A 66 -14.36 -4.43 -6.71
N TYR A 67 -13.59 -3.70 -5.91
CA TYR A 67 -14.05 -3.23 -4.60
C TYR A 67 -14.91 -1.96 -4.70
N SER A 68 -14.39 -0.98 -5.45
CA SER A 68 -15.06 0.28 -5.76
C SER A 68 -14.32 0.94 -6.93
N GLN A 69 -14.85 2.04 -7.43
CA GLN A 69 -14.15 2.86 -8.41
C GLN A 69 -12.84 3.42 -7.83
N ALA A 70 -11.78 3.48 -8.64
CA ALA A 70 -10.56 4.19 -8.26
C ALA A 70 -10.83 5.69 -8.08
N GLU A 71 -10.55 6.20 -6.89
CA GLU A 71 -10.60 7.62 -6.56
C GLU A 71 -9.46 8.03 -5.62
N VAL A 72 -9.01 9.27 -5.78
CA VAL A 72 -8.08 9.96 -4.88
C VAL A 72 -8.79 11.20 -4.35
N HIS A 73 -8.91 11.31 -3.04
CA HIS A 73 -9.48 12.46 -2.35
C HIS A 73 -8.35 13.23 -1.67
N VAL A 74 -8.33 14.56 -1.83
CA VAL A 74 -7.38 15.45 -1.18
C VAL A 74 -8.15 16.41 -0.31
N SER A 75 -8.07 16.21 1.00
CA SER A 75 -8.72 17.03 2.02
C SER A 75 -7.73 18.04 2.58
N LYS A 76 -8.16 19.29 2.77
CA LYS A 76 -7.33 20.40 3.28
C LYS A 76 -7.84 20.94 4.62
N GLY A 77 -7.02 21.75 5.29
CA GLY A 77 -7.36 22.36 6.58
C GLY A 77 -8.54 23.34 6.53
N ASP A 78 -8.90 23.85 5.35
CA ASP A 78 -10.10 24.67 5.11
C ASP A 78 -11.38 23.84 4.89
N MET A 79 -11.32 22.53 5.21
CA MET A 79 -12.40 21.55 5.03
C MET A 79 -12.81 21.31 3.57
N THR A 80 -12.05 21.82 2.60
CA THR A 80 -12.28 21.49 1.19
C THR A 80 -11.78 20.09 0.86
N VAL A 81 -12.51 19.39 0.01
CA VAL A 81 -12.12 18.08 -0.54
C VAL A 81 -12.12 18.17 -2.05
N LYS A 82 -10.97 17.84 -2.66
CA LYS A 82 -10.86 17.66 -4.11
C LYS A 82 -10.80 16.18 -4.43
N THR A 83 -11.71 15.73 -5.29
CA THR A 83 -11.79 14.33 -5.72
C THR A 83 -11.33 14.19 -7.16
N LYS A 84 -10.36 13.31 -7.41
CA LYS A 84 -10.00 12.85 -8.75
C LYS A 84 -10.45 11.40 -8.91
N ARG A 85 -11.24 11.16 -9.97
CA ARG A 85 -11.85 9.87 -10.28
C ARG A 85 -11.12 9.25 -11.47
N PHE A 86 -10.93 7.92 -11.44
CA PHE A 86 -10.31 7.16 -12.53
C PHE A 86 -11.23 5.99 -12.93
N PRO A 87 -12.45 6.27 -13.41
CA PRO A 87 -13.47 5.24 -13.63
C PRO A 87 -13.09 4.19 -14.67
N THR A 88 -12.24 4.55 -15.63
CA THR A 88 -11.83 3.68 -16.75
C THR A 88 -10.42 3.12 -16.61
N ALA A 89 -9.72 3.42 -15.52
CA ALA A 89 -8.36 2.95 -15.34
C ALA A 89 -8.32 1.43 -15.13
N ASN A 90 -7.57 0.73 -15.98
CA ASN A 90 -7.31 -0.70 -15.83
C ASN A 90 -5.85 -0.91 -15.44
N HIS A 91 -5.61 -1.04 -14.14
CA HIS A 91 -4.26 -1.12 -13.58
C HIS A 91 -3.47 -2.35 -14.04
N TYR A 92 -4.12 -3.47 -14.38
CA TYR A 92 -3.45 -4.64 -14.96
C TYR A 92 -2.99 -4.39 -16.39
N VAL A 93 -3.78 -3.68 -17.20
CA VAL A 93 -3.36 -3.24 -18.54
C VAL A 93 -2.18 -2.29 -18.43
N HIS A 94 -2.24 -1.29 -17.54
CA HIS A 94 -1.13 -0.36 -17.32
C HIS A 94 0.15 -1.07 -16.85
N GLN A 95 0.05 -2.12 -16.03
CA GLN A 95 1.22 -2.92 -15.63
C GLN A 95 1.85 -3.64 -16.82
N LEU A 96 1.04 -4.21 -17.71
CA LEU A 96 1.51 -4.87 -18.93
C LEU A 96 2.16 -3.88 -19.89
N GLU A 97 1.54 -2.71 -20.10
CA GLU A 97 2.09 -1.64 -20.94
C GLU A 97 3.45 -1.15 -20.41
N ASN A 98 3.57 -0.95 -19.09
CA ASN A 98 4.85 -0.58 -18.47
C ASN A 98 5.92 -1.66 -18.67
N PHE A 99 5.55 -2.94 -18.55
CA PHE A 99 6.46 -4.05 -18.83
C PHE A 99 6.91 -4.06 -20.30
N GLN A 100 5.96 -3.95 -21.24
CA GLN A 100 6.25 -3.88 -22.67
C GLN A 100 7.18 -2.72 -23.02
N ASN A 101 6.92 -1.52 -22.50
CA ASN A 101 7.76 -0.34 -22.71
C ASN A 101 9.17 -0.56 -22.17
N SER A 102 9.30 -1.23 -21.02
CA SER A 102 10.61 -1.52 -20.44
C SER A 102 11.42 -2.48 -21.32
N VAL A 103 10.79 -3.55 -21.80
CA VAL A 103 11.45 -4.57 -22.63
C VAL A 103 11.78 -4.06 -24.03
N THR A 104 10.88 -3.29 -24.64
CA THR A 104 10.99 -2.91 -26.06
C THR A 104 11.65 -1.55 -26.29
N GLN A 105 11.54 -0.63 -25.33
CA GLN A 105 12.02 0.75 -25.46
C GLN A 105 13.08 1.12 -24.40
N GLY A 106 13.39 0.21 -23.48
CA GLY A 106 14.36 0.46 -22.40
C GLY A 106 13.87 1.49 -21.37
N VAL A 107 12.56 1.75 -21.30
CA VAL A 107 11.97 2.61 -20.27
C VAL A 107 12.21 1.97 -18.90
N VAL A 108 12.54 2.78 -17.88
CA VAL A 108 12.73 2.26 -16.52
C VAL A 108 11.43 1.65 -16.01
N TYR A 109 11.48 0.37 -15.63
CA TYR A 109 10.31 -0.32 -15.10
C TYR A 109 9.95 0.25 -13.72
N PRO A 110 8.67 0.61 -13.46
CA PRO A 110 8.27 1.26 -12.20
C PRO A 110 8.46 0.43 -10.93
N CYS A 111 8.64 -0.89 -11.04
CA CYS A 111 8.80 -1.80 -9.91
C CYS A 111 10.08 -2.64 -10.09
N PRO A 112 11.28 -2.08 -9.86
CA PRO A 112 12.54 -2.80 -10.02
C PRO A 112 12.71 -3.90 -8.95
N LEU A 113 13.61 -4.85 -9.18
CA LEU A 113 13.79 -6.00 -8.28
C LEU A 113 14.28 -5.59 -6.89
N GLU A 114 15.12 -4.56 -6.80
CA GLU A 114 15.56 -3.95 -5.55
C GLU A 114 14.36 -3.42 -4.76
N PHE A 115 13.35 -2.90 -5.46
CA PHE A 115 12.10 -2.49 -4.83
C PHE A 115 11.39 -3.70 -4.21
N SER A 116 11.19 -4.77 -4.97
CA SER A 116 10.52 -5.99 -4.49
C SER A 116 11.27 -6.66 -3.35
N ARG A 117 12.61 -6.74 -3.41
CA ARG A 117 13.45 -7.31 -2.34
C ARG A 117 13.29 -6.56 -1.04
N GLY A 118 13.29 -5.23 -1.05
CA GLY A 118 13.08 -4.44 0.16
C GLY A 118 11.71 -4.69 0.81
N THR A 119 10.66 -4.92 0.00
CA THR A 119 9.34 -5.32 0.52
C THR A 119 9.39 -6.69 1.18
N GLN A 120 10.03 -7.68 0.56
CA GLN A 120 10.19 -9.02 1.15
C GLN A 120 10.96 -8.97 2.47
N SER A 121 12.08 -8.23 2.51
CA SER A 121 12.85 -8.07 3.75
C SER A 121 12.05 -7.41 4.88
N ALA A 122 11.11 -6.51 4.56
CA ALA A 122 10.20 -5.95 5.55
C ALA A 122 9.22 -7.01 6.08
N LEU A 123 8.65 -7.83 5.21
CA LEU A 123 7.76 -8.95 5.59
C LEU A 123 8.50 -9.97 6.47
N ASP A 124 9.72 -10.37 6.08
CA ASP A 124 10.52 -11.33 6.85
C ASP A 124 10.77 -10.82 8.27
N ARG A 125 11.13 -9.54 8.44
CA ARG A 125 11.32 -8.90 9.75
C ARG A 125 10.04 -8.85 10.58
N ILE A 126 8.88 -8.63 9.95
CA ILE A 126 7.57 -8.67 10.64
C ILE A 126 7.33 -10.08 11.21
N PHE A 127 7.53 -11.13 10.42
CA PHE A 127 7.37 -12.50 10.89
C PHE A 127 8.40 -12.89 11.96
N GLU A 128 9.63 -12.39 11.87
CA GLU A 128 10.66 -12.59 12.90
C GLU A 128 10.28 -11.95 14.24
N MET A 129 9.73 -10.73 14.23
CA MET A 129 9.32 -10.01 15.44
C MET A 129 8.07 -10.58 16.11
N ALA A 130 7.27 -11.37 15.38
CA ALA A 130 6.05 -11.98 15.89
C ALA A 130 6.27 -13.36 16.54
N LYS A 131 7.50 -13.89 16.48
CA LYS A 131 7.92 -15.10 17.21
C LYS A 131 8.21 -14.79 18.67
#